data_AF-A0A383EB16-F1
#
_entry.id   AF-A0A383EB16-F1
#
_cell.length_a   1.000
_cell.length_b   1.000
_cell.length_c   1.000
_cell.angle_alpha   90.00
_cell.angle_beta   90.00
_cell.angle_gamma   90.00
#
_symmetry.space_group_name_H-M   'P 1'
#
loop_
_entity.id
_entity.type
_entity.pdbx_description
1 polymer ?
#
loop_
_entity_poly.entity_id
_entity_poly.type
_entity_poly.pdbx_seq_one_letter_code
_entity_poly.pdbx_strand_id
1 'polypeptide(L)'
;MAIQVFTVDEGIRVDNGSGTTVWDVDNAGAMTVASTSRLTGIVTMGTAGNTYAFPAVDGSPNTVLTTDGAGTLTFTDPGAGYVWNVTDGSTSQAVADTESVTFTAGTAITAVLGGTRELTITNTGVTSAVAGTAISVSAATGAVTFTNTGVTSVAGTT
;
A
#
# COMPACT_ATOMS: atom_id res chain seq x y z
N MET A 1 -9.17 56.71 -31.28
CA MET A 1 -9.39 55.64 -30.29
C MET A 1 -8.89 56.17 -28.95
N ALA A 2 -9.76 56.40 -27.98
CA ALA A 2 -9.36 56.86 -26.66
C ALA A 2 -8.98 55.63 -25.82
N ILE A 3 -7.73 55.55 -25.39
CA ILE A 3 -7.27 54.52 -24.45
C ILE A 3 -7.61 55.04 -23.06
N GLN A 4 -8.49 54.32 -22.36
CA GLN A 4 -8.82 54.62 -20.97
C GLN A 4 -7.89 53.78 -20.09
N VAL A 5 -6.84 54.39 -19.57
CA VAL A 5 -5.92 53.75 -18.61
C VAL A 5 -6.47 54.00 -17.22
N PHE A 6 -6.92 52.94 -16.56
CA PHE A 6 -7.29 53.00 -15.15
C PHE A 6 -6.11 52.51 -14.33
N THR A 7 -5.57 53.38 -13.49
CA THR A 7 -4.64 53.00 -12.41
C THR A 7 -5.40 53.10 -11.11
N VAL A 8 -5.36 52.05 -10.30
CA VAL A 8 -6.01 52.02 -8.98
C VAL A 8 -4.97 51.61 -7.94
N ASP A 9 -4.97 52.27 -6.79
CA ASP A 9 -4.04 52.01 -5.69
C ASP A 9 -4.46 50.80 -4.85
N GLU A 10 -5.74 50.43 -4.90
CA GLU A 10 -6.34 49.27 -4.25
C GLU A 10 -7.19 48.51 -5.28
N GLY A 11 -7.14 47.17 -5.28
CA GLY A 11 -7.51 46.30 -6.41
C GLY A 11 -8.84 46.56 -7.13
N ILE A 12 -8.95 46.07 -8.37
CA ILE A 12 -10.14 46.25 -9.23
C ILE A 12 -11.24 45.24 -8.85
N ARG A 13 -12.45 45.73 -8.58
CA ARG A 13 -13.67 44.93 -8.45
C ARG A 13 -14.60 45.18 -9.64
N VAL A 14 -14.99 44.12 -10.35
CA VAL A 14 -15.88 44.19 -11.52
C VAL A 14 -17.16 43.40 -11.25
N ASP A 15 -18.23 44.10 -10.88
CA ASP A 15 -19.55 43.52 -10.62
C ASP A 15 -20.53 43.94 -11.73
N ASN A 16 -21.14 42.98 -12.44
CA ASN A 16 -22.15 43.27 -13.47
C ASN A 16 -23.60 43.28 -12.92
N GLY A 17 -23.81 43.07 -11.62
CA GLY A 17 -25.12 43.14 -10.97
C GLY A 17 -26.21 42.14 -11.43
N SER A 18 -26.01 41.37 -12.52
CA SER A 18 -27.07 40.58 -13.17
C SER A 18 -26.74 39.12 -13.55
N GLY A 19 -25.54 38.58 -13.29
CA GLY A 19 -25.31 37.14 -13.44
C GLY A 19 -23.94 36.69 -13.96
N THR A 20 -23.33 37.37 -14.94
CA THR A 20 -21.99 36.99 -15.44
C THR A 20 -21.15 38.21 -15.82
N THR A 21 -19.89 38.22 -15.40
CA THR A 21 -18.85 39.14 -15.89
C THR A 21 -17.92 38.32 -16.77
N VAL A 22 -17.81 38.65 -18.05
CA VAL A 22 -16.81 38.04 -18.94
C VAL A 22 -15.55 38.86 -18.83
N TRP A 23 -14.53 38.32 -18.16
CA TRP A 23 -13.20 38.91 -18.12
C TRP A 23 -12.33 38.14 -19.12
N ASP A 24 -12.07 38.76 -20.28
CA ASP A 24 -11.12 38.25 -21.25
C ASP A 24 -9.72 38.83 -20.97
N VAL A 25 -8.74 37.98 -20.66
CA VAL A 25 -7.35 38.39 -20.41
C VAL A 25 -6.45 37.70 -21.42
N ASP A 26 -6.06 38.43 -22.46
CA ASP A 26 -4.93 38.05 -23.31
C ASP A 26 -3.63 38.53 -22.68
N ASN A 27 -2.99 37.67 -21.88
CA ASN A 27 -1.66 37.92 -21.33
C ASN A 27 -0.61 37.09 -22.07
N ALA A 28 0.41 37.75 -22.63
CA ALA A 28 1.54 37.09 -23.28
C ALA A 28 2.51 36.41 -22.29
N GLY A 29 2.41 36.75 -20.98
CA GLY A 29 3.24 36.19 -19.91
C GLY A 29 2.44 35.36 -18.89
N ALA A 30 3.00 35.22 -17.68
CA ALA A 30 2.32 34.51 -16.59
C ALA A 30 1.29 35.42 -15.90
N MET A 31 0.08 34.89 -15.67
CA MET A 31 -0.86 35.47 -14.71
C MET A 31 -0.56 34.90 -13.32
N THR A 32 -0.25 35.75 -12.35
CA THR A 32 0.05 35.33 -10.96
C THR A 32 -1.12 35.68 -10.05
N VAL A 33 -1.64 34.70 -9.31
CA VAL A 33 -2.55 34.95 -8.17
C VAL A 33 -1.75 34.76 -6.89
N ALA A 34 -1.51 35.85 -6.15
CA ALA A 34 -0.62 35.85 -4.99
C ALA A 34 -1.20 35.15 -3.73
N SER A 35 -2.50 34.81 -3.76
CA SER A 35 -3.25 34.20 -2.66
C SER A 35 -4.18 33.10 -3.19
N THR A 36 -5.25 32.77 -2.46
CA THR A 36 -6.21 31.73 -2.86
C THR A 36 -7.10 32.17 -4.04
N SER A 37 -7.31 31.28 -5.01
CA SER A 37 -8.38 31.39 -6.01
C SER A 37 -9.52 30.44 -5.65
N ARG A 38 -10.76 30.85 -5.93
CA ARG A 38 -11.92 29.96 -5.92
C ARG A 38 -12.44 29.84 -7.34
N LEU A 39 -12.33 28.64 -7.91
CA LEU A 39 -12.88 28.31 -9.22
C LEU A 39 -14.09 27.41 -9.00
N THR A 40 -15.21 27.73 -9.66
CA THR A 40 -16.45 26.97 -9.55
C THR A 40 -16.86 26.52 -10.94
N GLY A 41 -17.27 25.25 -11.06
CA GLY A 41 -17.76 24.68 -12.32
C GLY A 41 -16.63 24.18 -13.22
N ILE A 42 -16.79 24.42 -14.51
CA ILE A 42 -15.88 23.93 -15.55
C ILE A 42 -14.62 24.81 -15.60
N VAL A 43 -13.45 24.16 -15.56
CA VAL A 43 -12.16 24.81 -15.76
C VAL A 43 -11.50 24.20 -16.98
N THR A 44 -11.20 25.03 -17.97
CA THR A 44 -10.40 24.62 -19.13
C THR A 44 -8.93 24.92 -18.85
N MET A 45 -8.07 23.90 -18.94
CA MET A 45 -6.65 24.01 -18.62
C MET A 45 -5.78 23.43 -19.73
N GLY A 46 -4.54 23.90 -19.80
CA GLY A 46 -3.55 23.47 -20.79
C GLY A 46 -3.75 24.13 -22.16
N THR A 47 -2.72 24.04 -23.00
CA THR A 47 -2.69 24.68 -24.32
C THR A 47 -3.60 24.01 -25.35
N ALA A 48 -4.03 22.78 -25.09
CA ALA A 48 -4.98 22.04 -25.92
C ALA A 48 -6.46 22.24 -25.51
N GLY A 49 -6.74 23.00 -24.44
CA GLY A 49 -8.11 23.30 -24.02
C GLY A 49 -8.86 22.12 -23.38
N ASN A 50 -8.15 21.25 -22.65
CA ASN A 50 -8.82 20.15 -21.93
C ASN A 50 -9.75 20.72 -20.86
N THR A 51 -10.99 20.26 -20.87
CA THR A 51 -12.04 20.76 -19.99
C THR A 51 -12.18 19.82 -18.79
N TYR A 52 -12.01 20.35 -17.59
CA TYR A 52 -12.16 19.60 -16.35
C TYR A 52 -13.36 20.08 -15.54
N ALA A 53 -14.23 19.15 -15.13
CA ALA A 53 -15.34 19.41 -14.22
C ALA A 53 -14.98 18.89 -12.82
N PHE A 54 -14.90 19.80 -11.84
CA PHE A 54 -14.59 19.44 -10.45
C PHE A 54 -15.83 18.90 -9.70
N PRO A 55 -15.64 18.02 -8.68
CA PRO A 55 -16.72 17.61 -7.79
C PRO A 55 -17.37 18.80 -7.08
N ALA A 56 -18.69 18.71 -6.86
CA ALA A 56 -19.45 19.73 -6.13
C ALA A 56 -19.28 19.69 -4.61
N VAL A 57 -18.61 18.65 -4.08
CA VAL A 57 -18.37 18.41 -2.65
C VAL A 57 -16.92 17.99 -2.45
N ASP A 58 -16.41 18.16 -1.24
CA ASP A 58 -15.07 17.72 -0.87
C ASP A 58 -14.97 16.18 -0.79
N GLY A 59 -13.76 15.66 -0.87
CA GLY A 59 -13.45 14.25 -0.73
C GLY A 59 -13.46 13.80 0.74
N SER A 60 -13.68 12.51 0.97
CA SER A 60 -13.37 11.90 2.26
C SER A 60 -11.85 11.91 2.51
N PRO A 61 -11.38 11.82 3.77
CA PRO A 61 -9.95 11.68 4.06
C PRO A 61 -9.28 10.59 3.24
N ASN A 62 -8.06 10.84 2.79
CA ASN A 62 -7.23 9.92 1.97
C ASN A 62 -7.76 9.59 0.56
N THR A 63 -8.74 10.35 0.04
CA THR A 63 -9.13 10.26 -1.37
C THR A 63 -8.28 11.18 -2.24
N VAL A 64 -8.17 10.84 -3.53
CA VAL A 64 -7.47 11.63 -4.54
C VAL A 64 -8.43 12.04 -5.65
N LEU A 65 -8.18 13.19 -6.30
CA LEU A 65 -8.88 13.55 -7.52
C LEU A 65 -8.32 12.73 -8.69
N THR A 66 -9.18 11.93 -9.32
CA THR A 66 -8.87 11.20 -10.55
C THR A 66 -9.68 11.76 -11.71
N THR A 67 -9.15 11.64 -12.92
CA THR A 67 -9.90 11.94 -14.15
C THR A 67 -10.38 10.66 -14.81
N ASP A 68 -11.59 10.69 -15.38
CA ASP A 68 -12.15 9.61 -16.21
C ASP A 68 -11.58 9.57 -17.65
N GLY A 69 -10.68 10.48 -18.00
CA GLY A 69 -10.15 10.64 -19.36
C GLY A 69 -11.07 11.39 -20.33
N ALA A 70 -12.29 11.72 -19.91
CA ALA A 70 -13.25 12.55 -20.65
C ALA A 70 -13.42 13.95 -20.03
N GLY A 71 -12.73 14.23 -18.92
CA GLY A 71 -12.70 15.54 -18.26
C GLY A 71 -13.50 15.62 -16.96
N THR A 72 -14.19 14.57 -16.54
CA THR A 72 -14.79 14.55 -15.21
C THR A 72 -13.71 14.27 -14.19
N LEU A 73 -13.67 15.05 -13.10
CA LEU A 73 -12.85 14.76 -11.94
C LEU A 73 -13.72 14.20 -10.82
N THR A 74 -13.27 13.13 -10.15
CA THR A 74 -13.97 12.55 -9.01
C THR A 74 -13.00 12.25 -7.87
N PHE A 75 -13.44 12.44 -6.62
CA PHE A 75 -12.70 11.93 -5.47
C PHE A 75 -12.84 10.42 -5.42
N THR A 76 -11.72 9.72 -5.52
CA THR A 76 -11.65 8.28 -5.56
C THR A 76 -10.69 7.80 -4.48
N ASP A 77 -11.01 6.69 -3.83
CA ASP A 77 -10.04 5.97 -3.02
C ASP A 77 -8.94 5.47 -3.96
N PRO A 78 -7.66 5.89 -3.79
CA PRO A 78 -6.58 5.39 -4.62
C PRO A 78 -6.38 3.86 -4.52
N GLY A 79 -7.04 3.20 -3.57
CA GLY A 79 -6.93 1.77 -3.29
C GLY A 79 -5.72 1.44 -2.43
N ALA A 80 -5.54 0.17 -2.10
CA ALA A 80 -4.30 -0.30 -1.48
C ALA A 80 -3.13 -0.06 -2.46
N GLY A 81 -2.14 0.72 -2.02
CA GLY A 81 -1.01 1.17 -2.84
C GLY A 81 -0.13 0.02 -3.35
N TYR A 82 -0.15 -1.12 -2.66
CA TYR A 82 0.44 -2.37 -3.11
C TYR A 82 -0.47 -3.57 -2.78
N VAL A 83 -0.77 -4.36 -3.81
CA VAL A 83 -1.33 -5.70 -3.63
C VAL A 83 -0.23 -6.69 -3.97
N TRP A 84 0.09 -7.58 -3.03
CA TRP A 84 0.98 -8.69 -3.27
C TRP A 84 0.22 -9.99 -3.09
N ASN A 85 0.46 -10.97 -3.96
CA ASN A 85 -0.23 -12.25 -3.91
C ASN A 85 0.61 -13.25 -3.12
N VAL A 86 -0.02 -13.92 -2.14
CA VAL A 86 0.51 -15.15 -1.53
C VAL A 86 -0.09 -16.32 -2.30
N THR A 87 0.76 -17.22 -2.79
CA THR A 87 0.33 -18.42 -3.49
C THR A 87 1.09 -19.65 -3.01
N ASP A 88 0.40 -20.78 -2.92
CA ASP A 88 0.99 -22.10 -2.71
C ASP A 88 1.22 -22.86 -4.04
N GLY A 89 1.04 -22.18 -5.18
CA GLY A 89 1.07 -22.75 -6.53
C GLY A 89 -0.27 -23.31 -7.03
N SER A 90 -1.30 -23.37 -6.18
CA SER A 90 -2.66 -23.82 -6.54
C SER A 90 -3.71 -22.77 -6.20
N THR A 91 -3.66 -22.22 -4.99
CA THR A 91 -4.48 -21.10 -4.53
C THR A 91 -3.65 -19.82 -4.54
N SER A 92 -4.30 -18.69 -4.79
CA SER A 92 -3.68 -17.37 -4.74
C SER A 92 -4.60 -16.44 -3.98
N GLN A 93 -4.04 -15.71 -3.02
CA GLN A 93 -4.76 -14.70 -2.26
C GLN A 93 -4.02 -13.37 -2.41
N ALA A 94 -4.77 -12.35 -2.79
CA ALA A 94 -4.31 -10.97 -2.73
C ALA A 94 -4.22 -10.54 -1.27
N VAL A 95 -3.13 -9.88 -0.91
CA VAL A 95 -2.94 -9.24 0.39
C VAL A 95 -2.78 -7.76 0.13
N ALA A 96 -3.77 -6.98 0.58
CA ALA A 96 -3.75 -5.53 0.50
C ALA A 96 -2.83 -4.93 1.58
N ASP A 97 -2.41 -3.67 1.41
CA ASP A 97 -1.54 -2.94 2.35
C ASP A 97 -2.05 -2.88 3.80
N THR A 98 -3.37 -3.01 4.01
CA THR A 98 -3.99 -2.99 5.33
C THR A 98 -4.12 -4.38 5.96
N GLU A 99 -3.74 -5.43 5.24
CA GLU A 99 -3.89 -6.81 5.66
C GLU A 99 -2.55 -7.38 6.14
N SER A 100 -2.62 -8.32 7.08
CA SER A 100 -1.44 -8.99 7.63
C SER A 100 -1.46 -10.46 7.25
N VAL A 101 -0.31 -11.00 6.87
CA VAL A 101 -0.11 -12.44 6.71
C VAL A 101 0.45 -13.00 8.00
N THR A 102 -0.30 -13.89 8.65
CA THR A 102 0.13 -14.57 9.87
C THR A 102 0.66 -15.96 9.53
N PHE A 103 1.84 -16.31 10.05
CA PHE A 103 2.42 -17.64 9.92
C PHE A 103 2.38 -18.33 11.28
N THR A 104 1.60 -19.40 11.39
CA THR A 104 1.49 -20.19 12.61
C THR A 104 2.42 -21.39 12.53
N ALA A 105 3.39 -21.49 13.43
CA ALA A 105 4.30 -22.63 13.49
C ALA A 105 3.62 -23.85 14.15
N GLY A 106 3.75 -25.02 13.52
CA GLY A 106 3.37 -26.30 14.11
C GLY A 106 4.48 -26.90 14.97
N THR A 107 4.23 -28.09 15.53
CA THR A 107 5.27 -28.87 16.23
C THR A 107 6.49 -29.08 15.34
N ALA A 108 7.69 -29.00 15.91
CA ALA A 108 8.96 -29.18 15.21
C ALA A 108 9.25 -28.13 14.11
N ILE A 109 8.50 -27.03 14.07
CA ILE A 109 8.74 -25.87 13.20
C ILE A 109 8.81 -24.61 14.07
N THR A 110 9.64 -23.65 13.69
CA THR A 110 9.59 -22.28 14.21
C THR A 110 9.38 -21.30 13.07
N ALA A 111 8.54 -20.30 13.31
CA ALA A 111 8.38 -19.15 12.47
C ALA A 111 8.76 -17.93 13.30
N VAL A 112 9.82 -17.22 12.92
CA VAL A 112 10.35 -16.09 13.68
C VAL A 112 10.45 -14.89 12.76
N LEU A 113 9.82 -13.80 13.17
CA LEU A 113 10.00 -12.51 12.51
C LEU A 113 11.40 -11.99 12.81
N GLY A 114 12.16 -11.70 11.76
CA GLY A 114 13.52 -11.19 11.83
C GLY A 114 13.57 -9.68 11.65
N GLY A 115 14.51 -9.21 10.82
CA GLY A 115 14.65 -7.81 10.45
C GLY A 115 13.49 -7.26 9.62
N THR A 116 13.68 -6.07 9.06
CA THR A 116 12.67 -5.43 8.20
C THR A 116 12.40 -6.31 6.97
N ARG A 117 11.20 -6.90 6.92
CA ARG A 117 10.72 -7.80 5.84
C ARG A 117 11.39 -9.18 5.81
N GLU A 118 11.75 -9.73 6.95
CA GLU A 118 12.30 -11.08 7.05
C GLU A 118 11.42 -11.98 7.93
N LEU A 119 11.06 -13.15 7.41
CA LEU A 119 10.46 -14.24 8.17
C LEU A 119 11.35 -15.47 8.01
N THR A 120 11.91 -15.95 9.12
CA THR A 120 12.70 -17.17 9.14
C THR A 120 11.81 -18.34 9.55
N ILE A 121 11.73 -19.35 8.69
CA ILE A 121 11.12 -20.64 9.01
C ILE A 121 12.24 -21.66 9.23
N THR A 122 12.21 -22.39 10.34
CA THR A 122 13.22 -23.41 10.66
C THR A 122 12.56 -24.70 11.12
N ASN A 123 13.09 -25.83 10.65
CA ASN A 123 12.75 -27.14 11.18
C ASN A 123 13.52 -27.38 12.48
N THR A 124 12.78 -27.52 13.58
CA THR A 124 13.28 -27.75 14.94
C THR A 124 13.01 -29.15 15.47
N GLY A 125 12.46 -30.06 14.66
CA GLY A 125 12.54 -31.50 14.92
C GLY A 125 13.98 -32.00 14.83
N VAL A 126 14.24 -33.28 15.10
CA VAL A 126 15.64 -33.75 15.04
C VAL A 126 16.15 -33.67 13.58
N THR A 127 17.42 -33.33 13.40
CA THR A 127 18.06 -33.15 12.07
C THR A 127 19.30 -34.03 11.87
N SER A 128 19.76 -34.74 12.92
CA SER A 128 20.62 -35.94 12.83
C SER A 128 20.73 -36.70 14.17
N ALA A 129 20.86 -38.03 14.11
CA ALA A 129 20.95 -38.95 15.25
C ALA A 129 21.48 -40.29 14.74
N VAL A 130 22.46 -40.81 15.44
CA VAL A 130 23.28 -41.92 14.96
C VAL A 130 23.44 -42.87 16.13
N ALA A 131 23.21 -44.16 15.91
CA ALA A 131 23.28 -45.19 16.94
C ALA A 131 24.73 -45.54 17.33
N GLY A 132 24.96 -45.79 18.63
CA GLY A 132 26.19 -46.34 19.19
C GLY A 132 26.05 -47.83 19.56
N THR A 133 27.13 -48.47 20.01
CA THR A 133 27.06 -49.87 20.46
C THR A 133 26.04 -50.03 21.59
N ALA A 134 25.25 -51.12 21.56
CA ALA A 134 24.21 -51.41 22.55
C ALA A 134 23.06 -50.37 22.63
N ILE A 135 23.00 -49.41 21.71
CA ILE A 135 21.87 -48.50 21.53
C ILE A 135 21.36 -48.66 20.12
N SER A 136 20.05 -48.74 19.96
CA SER A 136 19.43 -48.40 18.69
C SER A 136 18.73 -47.06 18.85
N VAL A 137 19.14 -46.07 18.06
CA VAL A 137 18.25 -44.96 17.76
C VAL A 137 17.20 -45.50 16.83
N SER A 138 15.94 -45.19 17.08
CA SER A 138 14.88 -45.50 16.14
C SER A 138 15.09 -44.72 14.85
N ALA A 139 15.78 -43.58 14.91
CA ALA A 139 16.01 -42.70 13.78
C ALA A 139 17.14 -41.70 14.01
N ALA A 140 17.56 -41.05 12.91
CA ALA A 140 18.46 -39.93 12.94
C ALA A 140 17.78 -38.58 13.17
N THR A 141 16.55 -38.40 12.77
CA THR A 141 15.94 -37.06 12.70
C THR A 141 14.50 -37.14 13.17
N GLY A 142 13.83 -36.00 13.34
CA GLY A 142 12.45 -35.90 13.80
C GLY A 142 12.22 -36.27 15.27
N ALA A 143 11.15 -36.99 15.54
CA ALA A 143 10.84 -37.50 16.87
C ALA A 143 11.53 -38.86 17.03
N VAL A 144 12.76 -38.81 17.56
CA VAL A 144 13.60 -40.00 17.68
C VAL A 144 13.29 -40.72 18.99
N THR A 145 12.97 -42.01 18.89
CA THR A 145 12.88 -42.95 20.00
C THR A 145 14.22 -43.64 20.17
N PHE A 146 14.69 -43.90 21.39
CA PHE A 146 15.98 -44.55 21.61
C PHE A 146 15.78 -45.81 22.46
N THR A 147 16.43 -46.91 22.06
CA THR A 147 16.21 -48.25 22.63
C THR A 147 17.55 -48.86 23.10
N ASN A 148 17.58 -49.43 24.31
CA ASN A 148 18.74 -50.17 24.85
C ASN A 148 18.75 -51.61 24.30
N THR A 149 19.85 -51.98 23.66
CA THR A 149 20.08 -53.31 23.09
C THR A 149 21.26 -54.03 23.74
N GLY A 150 21.87 -53.46 24.78
CA GLY A 150 22.96 -54.08 25.55
C GLY A 150 22.45 -54.99 26.67
N VAL A 151 22.95 -54.77 27.89
CA VAL A 151 22.50 -55.52 29.07
C VAL A 151 21.05 -55.10 29.40
N THR A 152 20.12 -56.05 29.29
CA THR A 152 18.71 -55.87 29.66
C THR A 152 18.34 -56.62 30.93
N SER A 153 19.23 -57.49 31.45
CA SER A 153 19.11 -58.16 32.75
C SER A 153 20.46 -58.66 33.29
N VAL A 154 20.56 -58.83 34.61
CA VAL A 154 21.70 -59.47 35.30
C VAL A 154 21.14 -60.49 36.29
N ALA A 155 21.60 -61.74 36.22
CA ALA A 155 21.29 -62.74 37.23
C ALA A 155 22.36 -62.70 38.32
N GLY A 156 21.97 -62.37 39.55
CA GLY A 156 22.89 -62.40 40.69
C GLY A 156 23.33 -63.83 40.98
N THR A 157 24.63 -64.09 40.92
CA THR A 157 25.21 -65.35 41.38
C THR A 157 25.74 -65.15 42.81
N THR A 158 25.28 -65.96 43.77
CA THR A 158 25.97 -66.14 45.06
C THR A 158 27.05 -67.21 44.93
#